data_AF-A0A9E3LFV9-F1
#
_entry.id   AF-A0A9E3LFV9-F1
#
_cell.length_a   1.000
_cell.length_b   1.000
_cell.length_c   1.000
_cell.angle_alpha   90.00
_cell.angle_beta   90.00
_cell.angle_gamma   90.00
#
_symmetry.space_group_name_H-M   'P 1'
#
loop_
_entity.id
_entity.type
_entity.pdbx_description
1 polymer ?
#
loop_
_entity_poly.entity_id
_entity_poly.type
_entity_poly.pdbx_seq_one_letter_code
_entity_poly.pdbx_strand_id
1 'polypeptide(L)'
;MAAREHTLSSTIASLHGDEQTVGSPLNAAEIGALRRTRLFGATGTVLMAIGALGAGARPVVQDPTFGVRLLNLPSRIQTVSLTMTTTGAVMMALAWLMLGRFALGKRRMSRGELDRTLLLWMLPLLIAPPMYSKDVYSYLAQSQISLEGLDPYQVGPASGLGLGHVFTLSVPSLWRETPAPYGPLFLWIGRGISAMTGENIVAAVLCHRVVVLAGVALIVWATPRLARRCGVAEVSALWLGAANPLLIMHLVAGIHNEALMLGLMLAGAEFALRGIDSPHPLMPASWRFGPDWEPLAMLLVGSILIVLSSQVKLPSLLALGFVTMALAYRCGGTLKALLGVGGAMVGLTLAVMALVGSASGLGFGWIYTLGTANVVRSWMSPPTLLALGTGQVGILLGLGDHTTAVLSLTRAIGVLIIMVMVCWLLLAVFRGRLHPIGGLGVALGITVLLFPVVQPWYLLWAIIPLAAWATRTGFRETAIILTLIIGIFGPTANGDRFALFQIVDATLASAIIVLVLIGLTYTHLPWRGLPSEPEQRTAQPPAAQEVPAAQEPSSQAPQATTTSSAYADYT
;
A
#
# COMPACT_ATOMS: atom_id res chain seq x y z
N MET A 1 -25.10 33.21 16.54
CA MET A 1 -23.97 32.29 16.28
C MET A 1 -24.48 30.86 16.50
N ALA A 2 -24.93 30.19 15.44
CA ALA A 2 -25.38 28.81 15.53
C ALA A 2 -24.15 27.88 15.62
N ALA A 3 -24.09 27.06 16.67
CA ALA A 3 -23.08 26.03 16.83
C ALA A 3 -23.11 25.11 15.60
N ARG A 4 -22.02 25.07 14.84
CA ARG A 4 -21.83 24.06 13.79
C ARG A 4 -21.77 22.71 14.50
N GLU A 5 -22.82 21.90 14.34
CA GLU A 5 -22.76 20.49 14.72
C GLU A 5 -21.71 19.80 13.84
N HIS A 6 -20.49 19.68 14.36
CA HIS A 6 -19.43 18.89 13.77
C HIS A 6 -19.78 17.42 13.89
N THR A 7 -20.60 16.91 12.97
CA THR A 7 -20.80 15.46 12.86
C THR A 7 -19.48 14.80 12.49
N LEU A 8 -19.17 13.62 13.04
CA LEU A 8 -17.93 12.87 12.73
C LEU A 8 -17.72 12.66 11.21
N SER A 9 -18.80 12.64 10.42
CA SER A 9 -18.76 12.56 8.95
C SER A 9 -18.14 13.80 8.34
N SER A 10 -18.41 14.98 8.91
CA SER A 10 -17.76 16.23 8.49
C SER A 10 -16.27 16.24 8.83
N THR A 11 -15.87 15.64 9.96
CA THR A 11 -14.46 15.52 10.35
C THR A 11 -13.71 14.56 9.43
N ILE A 12 -14.29 13.41 9.07
CA ILE A 12 -13.64 12.49 8.12
C ILE A 12 -13.62 13.11 6.72
N ALA A 13 -14.73 13.69 6.26
CA ALA A 13 -14.75 14.41 4.98
C ALA A 13 -13.71 15.54 4.94
N SER A 14 -13.36 16.15 6.08
CA SER A 14 -12.31 17.17 6.15
C SER A 14 -10.90 16.65 5.79
N LEU A 15 -10.66 15.33 5.84
CA LEU A 15 -9.42 14.69 5.37
C LEU A 15 -9.25 14.76 3.85
N HIS A 16 -10.33 15.05 3.13
CA HIS A 16 -10.38 15.11 1.68
C HIS A 16 -10.45 16.56 1.18
N GLY A 17 -9.92 16.75 -0.03
CA GLY A 17 -9.89 18.00 -0.78
C GLY A 17 -9.31 17.71 -2.17
N ASP A 18 -9.75 18.46 -3.17
CA ASP A 18 -9.34 18.21 -4.56
C ASP A 18 -7.86 18.60 -4.79
N GLU A 19 -7.17 17.77 -5.55
CA GLU A 19 -5.82 18.05 -6.02
C GLU A 19 -5.80 18.26 -7.52
N GLN A 20 -5.01 19.23 -7.98
CA GLN A 20 -4.70 19.34 -9.39
C GLN A 20 -4.06 18.03 -9.86
N THR A 21 -4.70 17.33 -10.79
CA THR A 21 -4.27 16.01 -11.25
C THR A 21 -3.01 16.08 -12.11
N VAL A 22 -2.76 17.23 -12.75
CA VAL A 22 -1.61 17.51 -13.61
C VAL A 22 -0.81 18.67 -13.02
N GLY A 23 0.44 18.39 -12.61
CA GLY A 23 1.42 19.43 -12.28
C GLY A 23 2.22 19.83 -13.52
N SER A 24 2.90 20.98 -13.47
CA SER A 24 3.86 21.34 -14.52
C SER A 24 4.99 20.30 -14.59
N PRO A 25 5.62 20.06 -15.75
CA PRO A 25 6.73 19.13 -15.84
C PRO A 25 7.93 19.62 -15.01
N LEU A 26 8.74 18.68 -14.52
CA LEU A 26 10.00 18.98 -13.83
C LEU A 26 10.97 19.72 -14.77
N ASN A 27 11.75 20.67 -14.24
CA ASN A 27 12.85 21.27 -14.99
C ASN A 27 14.10 20.38 -15.01
N ALA A 28 15.13 20.78 -15.75
CA ALA A 28 16.36 20.02 -15.90
C ALA A 28 17.06 19.73 -14.55
N ALA A 29 17.08 20.70 -13.64
CA ALA A 29 17.67 20.53 -12.31
C ALA A 29 16.91 19.51 -11.46
N GLU A 30 15.57 19.58 -11.46
CA GLU A 30 14.68 18.64 -10.77
C GLU A 30 14.79 17.23 -11.34
N ILE A 31 14.88 17.08 -12.67
CA ILE A 31 15.12 15.78 -13.32
C ILE A 31 16.46 15.19 -12.89
N GLY A 32 17.51 16.02 -12.83
CA GLY A 32 18.83 15.60 -12.33
C GLY A 32 18.77 15.12 -10.87
N ALA A 33 18.07 15.86 -10.00
CA ALA A 33 17.87 15.47 -8.61
C ALA A 33 17.04 14.18 -8.47
N LEU A 34 15.95 14.05 -9.25
CA LEU A 34 15.12 12.85 -9.29
C LEU A 34 15.93 11.60 -9.68
N ARG A 35 16.79 11.70 -10.70
CA ARG A 35 17.67 10.59 -11.09
C ARG A 35 18.61 10.16 -9.96
N ARG A 36 19.20 11.12 -9.24
CA ARG A 36 20.09 10.83 -8.10
C ARG A 36 19.31 10.21 -6.93
N THR A 37 18.12 10.71 -6.60
CA THR A 37 17.23 10.11 -5.60
C THR A 37 16.85 8.67 -5.97
N ARG A 38 16.51 8.42 -7.23
CA ARG A 38 16.22 7.08 -7.76
C ARG A 38 17.41 6.14 -7.56
N LEU A 39 18.62 6.57 -7.94
CA LEU A 39 19.83 5.75 -7.79
C LEU A 39 20.19 5.52 -6.31
N PHE A 40 19.98 6.51 -5.44
CA PHE A 40 20.20 6.36 -4.00
C PHE A 40 19.30 5.28 -3.40
N GLY A 41 18.00 5.30 -3.71
CA GLY A 41 17.07 4.25 -3.27
C GLY A 41 17.41 2.87 -3.86
N ALA A 42 17.82 2.80 -5.13
CA ALA A 42 18.25 1.55 -5.78
C ALA A 42 19.53 0.98 -5.14
N THR A 43 20.47 1.84 -4.75
CA THR A 43 21.65 1.43 -3.99
C THR A 43 21.24 0.84 -2.65
N GLY A 44 20.24 1.44 -1.99
CA GLY A 44 19.63 0.90 -0.79
C GLY A 44 19.08 -0.52 -0.98
N THR A 45 18.37 -0.80 -2.09
CA THR A 45 17.84 -2.16 -2.34
C THR A 45 18.88 -3.17 -2.75
N VAL A 46 19.95 -2.74 -3.41
CA VAL A 46 21.10 -3.61 -3.65
C VAL A 46 21.77 -4.00 -2.33
N LEU A 47 21.97 -3.04 -1.42
CA LEU A 47 22.51 -3.32 -0.08
C LEU A 47 21.60 -4.26 0.71
N MET A 48 20.28 -4.07 0.64
CA MET A 48 19.30 -4.99 1.20
C MET A 48 19.41 -6.39 0.61
N ALA A 49 19.49 -6.52 -0.72
CA ALA A 49 19.57 -7.81 -1.40
C ALA A 49 20.85 -8.58 -1.01
N ILE A 50 21.99 -7.89 -0.89
CA ILE A 50 23.24 -8.49 -0.42
C ILE A 50 23.13 -8.86 1.07
N GLY A 51 22.62 -7.95 1.90
CA GLY A 51 22.40 -8.20 3.32
C GLY A 51 21.44 -9.37 3.58
N ALA A 52 20.45 -9.58 2.70
CA ALA A 52 19.51 -10.69 2.78
C ALA A 52 20.18 -12.08 2.65
N LEU A 53 21.34 -12.18 2.01
CA LEU A 53 22.13 -13.42 1.98
C LEU A 53 22.60 -13.85 3.38
N GLY A 54 22.70 -12.92 4.33
CA GLY A 54 23.01 -13.22 5.72
C GLY A 54 21.78 -13.15 6.63
N ALA A 55 21.05 -12.04 6.54
CA ALA A 55 19.97 -11.70 7.47
C ALA A 55 18.56 -12.10 6.98
N GLY A 56 18.40 -12.37 5.68
CA GLY A 56 17.12 -12.77 5.08
C GLY A 56 16.70 -14.18 5.48
N ALA A 57 15.40 -14.43 5.46
CA ALA A 57 14.74 -15.70 5.75
C ALA A 57 15.05 -16.75 4.68
N ARG A 58 16.28 -17.26 4.72
CA ARG A 58 16.77 -18.38 3.90
C ARG A 58 16.19 -19.71 4.39
N PRO A 59 15.99 -20.69 3.49
CA PRO A 59 15.45 -21.98 3.86
C PRO A 59 16.48 -22.77 4.67
N VAL A 60 16.02 -23.66 5.55
CA VAL A 60 16.89 -24.49 6.39
C VAL A 60 17.64 -25.52 5.56
N VAL A 61 17.00 -26.03 4.52
CA VAL A 61 17.56 -26.97 3.52
C VAL A 61 17.43 -26.36 2.13
N GLN A 62 18.21 -26.84 1.17
CA GLN A 62 18.21 -26.35 -0.22
C GLN A 62 18.52 -24.83 -0.34
N ASP A 63 19.27 -24.25 0.59
CA ASP A 63 19.81 -22.88 0.43
C ASP A 63 20.84 -22.88 -0.71
N PRO A 64 20.58 -22.21 -1.84
CA PRO A 64 21.47 -22.22 -3.00
C PRO A 64 22.80 -21.50 -2.74
N THR A 65 22.88 -20.70 -1.67
CA THR A 65 24.10 -20.00 -1.29
C THR A 65 25.01 -20.85 -0.42
N PHE A 66 24.49 -21.92 0.18
CA PHE A 66 25.26 -22.78 1.08
C PHE A 66 26.41 -23.48 0.32
N GLY A 67 27.61 -23.45 0.89
CA GLY A 67 28.81 -24.01 0.25
C GLY A 67 29.49 -23.11 -0.80
N VAL A 68 28.84 -22.05 -1.28
CA VAL A 68 29.43 -21.10 -2.24
C VAL A 68 30.22 -20.03 -1.49
N ARG A 69 31.56 -19.99 -1.66
CA ARG A 69 32.46 -19.16 -0.82
C ARG A 69 32.00 -17.70 -0.64
N LEU A 70 31.84 -16.96 -1.74
CA LEU A 70 31.52 -15.53 -1.68
C LEU A 70 30.05 -15.28 -1.28
N LEU A 71 29.11 -16.04 -1.86
CA LEU A 71 27.68 -15.87 -1.59
C LEU A 71 27.27 -16.30 -0.17
N ASN A 72 28.02 -17.23 0.43
CA ASN A 72 27.78 -17.68 1.80
C ASN A 72 28.51 -16.82 2.84
N LEU A 73 29.41 -15.92 2.45
CA LEU A 73 30.12 -15.07 3.43
C LEU A 73 29.15 -14.26 4.30
N PRO A 74 28.11 -13.58 3.76
CA PRO A 74 27.12 -12.84 4.56
C PRO A 74 26.44 -13.69 5.65
N SER A 75 26.29 -15.00 5.45
CA SER A 75 25.68 -15.90 6.44
C SER A 75 26.52 -16.08 7.70
N ARG A 76 27.83 -15.88 7.59
CA ARG A 76 28.84 -16.04 8.66
C ARG A 76 29.10 -14.74 9.41
N ILE A 77 28.77 -13.59 8.81
CA ILE A 77 28.91 -12.24 9.39
C ILE A 77 27.54 -11.59 9.59
N GLN A 78 26.67 -12.25 10.35
CA GLN A 78 25.25 -11.89 10.47
C GLN A 78 25.01 -10.44 10.92
N THR A 79 25.80 -9.90 11.86
CA THR A 79 25.69 -8.50 12.32
C THR A 79 25.99 -7.52 11.18
N VAL A 80 26.99 -7.80 10.33
CA VAL A 80 27.31 -6.98 9.15
C VAL A 80 26.16 -7.07 8.14
N SER A 81 25.65 -8.26 7.87
CA SER A 81 24.51 -8.48 6.97
C SER A 81 23.24 -7.76 7.45
N LEU A 82 23.00 -7.74 8.76
CA LEU A 82 21.92 -6.97 9.37
C LEU A 82 22.17 -5.46 9.24
N THR A 83 23.41 -5.00 9.41
CA THR A 83 23.81 -3.60 9.19
C THR A 83 23.55 -3.18 7.74
N MET A 84 23.95 -4.00 6.76
CA MET A 84 23.71 -3.73 5.34
C MET A 84 22.21 -3.68 5.03
N THR A 85 21.44 -4.61 5.58
CA THR A 85 19.99 -4.68 5.39
C THR A 85 19.28 -3.45 5.95
N THR A 86 19.59 -3.08 7.20
CA THR A 86 19.01 -1.92 7.87
C THR A 86 19.45 -0.60 7.23
N THR A 87 20.73 -0.47 6.86
CA THR A 87 21.24 0.70 6.11
C THR A 87 20.50 0.86 4.79
N GLY A 88 20.36 -0.23 4.02
CA GLY A 88 19.66 -0.21 2.75
C GLY A 88 18.17 0.14 2.88
N ALA A 89 17.50 -0.38 3.92
CA ALA A 89 16.11 -0.05 4.25
C ALA A 89 15.94 1.44 4.60
N VAL A 90 16.84 2.00 5.42
CA VAL A 90 16.82 3.43 5.76
C VAL A 90 17.11 4.29 4.52
N MET A 91 18.10 3.93 3.70
CA MET A 91 18.39 4.62 2.44
C MET A 91 17.18 4.63 1.51
N MET A 92 16.51 3.49 1.35
CA MET A 92 15.26 3.40 0.59
C MET A 92 14.18 4.33 1.15
N ALA A 93 13.95 4.28 2.46
CA ALA A 93 12.95 5.11 3.12
C ALA A 93 13.24 6.61 2.94
N LEU A 94 14.50 7.03 3.08
CA LEU A 94 14.93 8.41 2.83
C LEU A 94 14.80 8.79 1.36
N ALA A 95 15.12 7.90 0.43
CA ALA A 95 14.91 8.11 -1.00
C ALA A 95 13.42 8.30 -1.32
N TRP A 96 12.55 7.53 -0.67
CA TRP A 96 11.10 7.67 -0.80
C TRP A 96 10.59 9.00 -0.24
N LEU A 97 11.12 9.49 0.88
CA LEU A 97 10.79 10.83 1.39
C LEU A 97 11.20 11.93 0.41
N MET A 98 12.41 11.85 -0.12
CA MET A 98 12.89 12.78 -1.16
C MET A 98 12.01 12.73 -2.40
N LEU A 99 11.58 11.53 -2.80
CA LEU A 99 10.71 11.31 -3.96
C LEU A 99 9.37 12.06 -3.80
N GLY A 100 8.89 12.23 -2.56
CA GLY A 100 7.70 13.00 -2.23
C GLY A 100 7.74 14.45 -2.70
N ARG A 101 8.92 15.06 -2.78
CA ARG A 101 9.08 16.43 -3.30
C ARG A 101 8.68 16.54 -4.77
N PHE A 102 8.98 15.50 -5.55
CA PHE A 102 8.63 15.42 -6.98
C PHE A 102 7.21 14.87 -7.20
N ALA A 103 6.57 14.30 -6.17
CA ALA A 103 5.18 13.84 -6.23
C ALA A 103 4.19 14.94 -5.85
N LEU A 104 4.50 15.73 -4.83
CA LEU A 104 3.60 16.71 -4.22
C LEU A 104 3.84 18.16 -4.68
N GLY A 105 4.97 18.45 -5.33
CA GLY A 105 5.35 19.79 -5.75
C GLY A 105 4.43 20.44 -6.79
N LYS A 106 4.65 21.74 -7.05
CA LYS A 106 3.99 22.46 -8.17
C LYS A 106 4.36 21.83 -9.52
N ARG A 107 5.64 21.46 -9.66
CA ARG A 107 6.14 20.62 -10.74
C ARG A 107 6.20 19.18 -10.27
N ARG A 108 5.76 18.25 -11.11
CA ARG A 108 5.59 16.84 -10.73
C ARG A 108 6.26 15.92 -11.72
N MET A 109 6.79 14.82 -11.19
CA MET A 109 7.28 13.72 -12.02
C MET A 109 6.12 13.07 -12.77
N SER A 110 6.43 12.57 -13.96
CA SER A 110 5.48 11.81 -14.77
C SER A 110 5.21 10.42 -14.18
N ARG A 111 4.08 9.83 -14.59
CA ARG A 111 3.74 8.44 -14.26
C ARG A 111 4.85 7.46 -14.62
N GLY A 112 5.40 7.59 -15.82
CA GLY A 112 6.47 6.73 -16.31
C GLY A 112 7.79 6.90 -15.57
N GLU A 113 8.08 8.08 -15.01
CA GLU A 113 9.26 8.25 -14.15
C GLU A 113 9.10 7.52 -12.81
N LEU A 114 7.89 7.54 -12.24
CA LEU A 114 7.59 6.80 -11.02
C LEU A 114 7.63 5.28 -11.26
N ASP A 115 7.07 4.80 -12.37
CA ASP A 115 7.14 3.38 -12.74
C ASP A 115 8.57 2.88 -12.90
N ARG A 116 9.43 3.66 -13.55
CA ARG A 116 10.86 3.32 -13.67
C ARG A 116 11.56 3.30 -12.31
N THR A 117 11.21 4.22 -11.40
CA THR A 117 11.73 4.21 -10.03
C THR A 117 11.29 2.94 -9.28
N LEU A 118 10.00 2.61 -9.33
CA LEU A 118 9.43 1.41 -8.71
C LEU A 118 10.11 0.14 -9.22
N LEU A 119 10.19 -0.03 -10.55
CA LEU A 119 10.84 -1.18 -11.17
C LEU A 119 12.30 -1.30 -10.75
N LEU A 120 13.06 -0.20 -10.79
CA LEU A 120 14.47 -0.20 -10.41
C LEU A 120 14.65 -0.55 -8.93
N TRP A 121 13.78 -0.07 -8.05
CA TRP A 121 13.85 -0.37 -6.62
C TRP A 121 13.47 -1.81 -6.31
N MET A 122 12.47 -2.37 -6.98
CA MET A 122 12.06 -3.76 -6.78
C MET A 122 13.06 -4.76 -7.34
N LEU A 123 13.72 -4.47 -8.48
CA LEU A 123 14.51 -5.43 -9.24
C LEU A 123 15.58 -6.18 -8.41
N PRO A 124 16.42 -5.52 -7.58
CA PRO A 124 17.41 -6.23 -6.76
C PRO A 124 16.78 -7.20 -5.74
N LEU A 125 15.59 -6.87 -5.25
CA LEU A 125 14.88 -7.66 -4.24
C LEU A 125 14.19 -8.89 -4.85
N LEU A 126 13.99 -8.92 -6.18
CA LEU A 126 13.35 -10.05 -6.86
C LEU A 126 14.21 -11.31 -6.89
N ILE A 127 15.52 -11.16 -6.70
CA ILE A 127 16.50 -12.27 -6.64
C ILE A 127 17.04 -12.49 -5.23
N ALA A 128 16.72 -11.61 -4.29
CA ALA A 128 17.15 -11.75 -2.90
C ALA A 128 16.39 -12.89 -2.20
N PRO A 129 16.98 -13.50 -1.15
CA PRO A 129 16.21 -14.33 -0.21
C PRO A 129 15.02 -13.55 0.37
N PRO A 130 13.93 -14.23 0.77
CA PRO A 130 12.82 -13.58 1.46
C PRO A 130 13.32 -12.76 2.66
N MET A 131 12.79 -11.56 2.85
CA MET A 131 13.24 -10.64 3.90
C MET A 131 12.19 -10.45 4.99
N TYR A 132 12.64 -10.21 6.22
CA TYR A 132 11.84 -9.82 7.40
C TYR A 132 10.83 -10.85 7.95
N SER A 133 10.31 -11.75 7.11
CA SER A 133 9.38 -12.81 7.51
C SER A 133 9.75 -14.15 6.88
N LYS A 134 9.33 -15.22 7.56
CA LYS A 134 9.42 -16.63 7.11
C LYS A 134 8.07 -17.17 6.63
N ASP A 135 7.04 -16.32 6.54
CA ASP A 135 5.66 -16.77 6.26
C ASP A 135 5.51 -17.52 4.94
N VAL A 136 6.35 -17.23 3.94
CA VAL A 136 6.36 -17.97 2.67
C VAL A 136 6.54 -19.47 2.88
N TYR A 137 7.31 -19.90 3.88
CA TYR A 137 7.47 -21.31 4.21
C TYR A 137 6.22 -21.93 4.82
N SER A 138 5.46 -21.15 5.60
CA SER A 138 4.14 -21.57 6.08
C SER A 138 3.16 -21.73 4.92
N TYR A 139 3.20 -20.83 3.92
CA TYR A 139 2.36 -20.95 2.72
C TYR A 139 2.65 -22.25 1.98
N LEU A 140 3.93 -22.53 1.74
CA LEU A 140 4.37 -23.75 1.05
C LEU A 140 3.94 -25.02 1.79
N ALA A 141 4.18 -25.07 3.11
CA ALA A 141 3.80 -26.23 3.91
C ALA A 141 2.28 -26.44 3.93
N GLN A 142 1.49 -25.39 4.16
CA GLN A 142 0.02 -25.48 4.21
C GLN A 142 -0.58 -25.85 2.86
N SER A 143 -0.02 -25.35 1.76
CA SER A 143 -0.43 -25.73 0.42
C SER A 143 -0.01 -27.16 0.04
N GLN A 144 1.14 -27.63 0.55
CA GLN A 144 1.56 -29.02 0.39
C GLN A 144 0.63 -30.00 1.13
N ILE A 145 0.18 -29.66 2.34
CA ILE A 145 -0.84 -30.44 3.07
C ILE A 145 -2.08 -30.63 2.20
N SER A 146 -2.56 -29.55 1.57
CA SER A 146 -3.70 -29.61 0.65
C SER A 146 -3.42 -30.45 -0.61
N LEU A 147 -2.19 -30.45 -1.11
CA LEU A 147 -1.79 -31.29 -2.25
C LEU A 147 -1.85 -32.78 -1.90
N GLU A 148 -1.43 -33.15 -0.69
CA GLU A 148 -1.45 -34.52 -0.16
C GLU A 148 -2.86 -35.02 0.21
N GLY A 149 -3.88 -34.18 0.01
CA GLY A 149 -5.28 -34.53 0.28
C GLY A 149 -5.70 -34.38 1.74
N LEU A 150 -4.84 -33.80 2.58
CA LEU A 150 -5.16 -33.43 3.96
C LEU A 150 -5.80 -32.03 4.02
N ASP A 151 -6.58 -31.79 5.07
CA ASP A 151 -7.22 -30.48 5.30
C ASP A 151 -6.29 -29.54 6.11
N PRO A 152 -5.71 -28.49 5.49
CA PRO A 152 -4.84 -27.53 6.18
C PRO A 152 -5.57 -26.67 7.22
N TYR A 153 -6.90 -26.75 7.31
CA TYR A 153 -7.68 -26.13 8.39
C TYR A 153 -7.83 -27.01 9.63
N GLN A 154 -7.47 -28.28 9.53
CA GLN A 154 -7.51 -29.23 10.65
C GLN A 154 -6.13 -29.58 11.17
N VAL A 155 -5.13 -29.64 10.29
CA VAL A 155 -3.75 -30.01 10.66
C VAL A 155 -2.76 -28.88 10.36
N GLY A 156 -1.73 -28.76 11.19
CA GLY A 156 -0.60 -27.87 10.97
C GLY A 156 0.53 -28.56 10.19
N PRO A 157 1.56 -27.83 9.75
CA PRO A 157 2.74 -28.40 9.08
C PRO A 157 3.40 -29.61 9.77
N ALA A 158 3.53 -29.58 11.09
CA ALA A 158 4.17 -30.66 11.84
C ALA A 158 3.30 -31.91 11.92
N SER A 159 1.99 -31.77 12.19
CA SER A 159 1.06 -32.89 12.26
C SER A 159 0.64 -33.43 10.89
N GLY A 160 0.59 -32.56 9.87
CA GLY A 160 0.21 -32.92 8.50
C GLY A 160 1.34 -33.54 7.68
N LEU A 161 2.52 -32.90 7.65
CA LEU A 161 3.65 -33.36 6.83
C LEU A 161 4.75 -34.07 7.64
N GLY A 162 4.77 -33.90 8.96
CA GLY A 162 5.87 -34.33 9.82
C GLY A 162 6.97 -33.28 9.96
N LEU A 163 7.70 -33.35 11.08
CA LEU A 163 8.79 -32.42 11.40
C LEU A 163 10.01 -32.56 10.48
N GLY A 164 10.19 -33.71 9.84
CA GLY A 164 11.28 -33.99 8.90
C GLY A 164 11.04 -33.50 7.48
N HIS A 165 9.82 -33.07 7.14
CA HIS A 165 9.48 -32.67 5.78
C HIS A 165 10.21 -31.37 5.37
N VAL A 166 10.64 -31.29 4.11
CA VAL A 166 11.49 -30.20 3.60
C VAL A 166 10.88 -28.81 3.82
N PHE A 167 9.56 -28.67 3.66
CA PHE A 167 8.85 -27.42 3.91
C PHE A 167 8.69 -27.11 5.40
N THR A 168 8.35 -28.11 6.22
CA THR A 168 8.12 -27.94 7.67
C THR A 168 9.36 -27.46 8.40
N LEU A 169 10.55 -27.90 7.99
CA LEU A 169 11.82 -27.48 8.59
C LEU A 169 12.01 -25.95 8.60
N SER A 170 11.54 -25.27 7.54
CA SER A 170 11.71 -23.81 7.39
C SER A 170 10.54 -23.00 7.98
N VAL A 171 9.45 -23.65 8.40
CA VAL A 171 8.31 -23.02 9.06
C VAL A 171 8.73 -22.52 10.46
N PRO A 172 8.39 -21.27 10.84
CA PRO A 172 8.61 -20.77 12.20
C PRO A 172 7.97 -21.68 13.25
N SER A 173 8.66 -21.92 14.36
CA SER A 173 8.19 -22.81 15.44
C SER A 173 6.77 -22.49 15.89
N LEU A 174 6.43 -21.19 16.00
CA LEU A 174 5.10 -20.72 16.37
C LEU A 174 3.97 -21.25 15.45
N TRP A 175 4.28 -21.50 14.18
CA TRP A 175 3.28 -21.85 13.15
C TRP A 175 3.27 -23.33 12.76
N ARG A 176 4.18 -24.14 13.32
CA ARG A 176 4.31 -25.56 12.93
C ARG A 176 3.11 -26.41 13.32
N GLU A 177 2.48 -26.10 14.46
CA GLU A 177 1.34 -26.87 14.98
C GLU A 177 -0.01 -26.23 14.65
N THR A 178 -0.02 -25.05 14.06
CA THR A 178 -1.26 -24.28 13.87
C THR A 178 -1.86 -24.52 12.48
N PRO A 179 -3.19 -24.69 12.37
CA PRO A 179 -3.89 -24.69 11.09
C PRO A 179 -3.72 -23.39 10.29
N ALA A 180 -3.96 -23.47 8.98
CA ALA A 180 -3.81 -22.35 8.06
C ALA A 180 -4.83 -21.23 8.32
N PRO A 181 -4.39 -19.97 8.56
CA PRO A 181 -5.29 -18.82 8.72
C PRO A 181 -5.61 -18.12 7.38
N TYR A 182 -5.35 -18.76 6.25
CA TYR A 182 -5.49 -18.17 4.91
C TYR A 182 -6.73 -18.70 4.22
N GLY A 183 -7.31 -17.91 3.30
CA GLY A 183 -8.49 -18.35 2.58
C GLY A 183 -8.18 -19.41 1.50
N PRO A 184 -9.22 -20.11 1.02
CA PRO A 184 -9.07 -21.28 0.15
C PRO A 184 -8.48 -20.93 -1.22
N LEU A 185 -8.72 -19.73 -1.76
CA LEU A 185 -8.14 -19.33 -3.05
C LEU A 185 -6.62 -19.29 -2.97
N PHE A 186 -6.08 -18.71 -1.89
CA PHE A 186 -4.64 -18.59 -1.73
C PHE A 186 -3.97 -19.96 -1.55
N LEU A 187 -4.55 -20.82 -0.71
CA LEU A 187 -4.05 -22.19 -0.52
C LEU A 187 -4.16 -23.01 -1.80
N TRP A 188 -5.20 -22.80 -2.61
CA TRP A 188 -5.38 -23.49 -3.89
C TRP A 188 -4.36 -23.06 -4.95
N ILE A 189 -4.06 -21.76 -5.05
CA ILE A 189 -2.95 -21.26 -5.88
C ILE A 189 -1.63 -21.88 -5.43
N GLY A 190 -1.37 -21.88 -4.11
CA GLY A 190 -0.16 -22.49 -3.57
C GLY A 190 -0.09 -24.00 -3.80
N ARG A 191 -1.22 -24.72 -3.76
CA ARG A 191 -1.30 -26.15 -4.11
C ARG A 191 -0.86 -26.38 -5.56
N GLY A 192 -1.30 -25.51 -6.48
CA GLY A 192 -0.84 -25.53 -7.87
C GLY A 192 0.66 -25.27 -8.01
N ILE A 193 1.21 -24.35 -7.20
CA ILE A 193 2.66 -24.11 -7.13
C ILE A 193 3.38 -25.38 -6.64
N SER A 194 2.98 -25.95 -5.51
CA SER A 194 3.58 -27.17 -4.96
C SER A 194 3.51 -28.35 -5.95
N ALA A 195 2.40 -28.49 -6.67
CA ALA A 195 2.25 -29.53 -7.70
C ALA A 195 3.25 -29.34 -8.87
N MET A 196 3.53 -28.10 -9.23
CA MET A 196 4.41 -27.76 -10.35
C MET A 196 5.89 -27.81 -9.97
N THR A 197 6.24 -27.44 -8.73
CA THR A 197 7.62 -27.36 -8.26
C THR A 197 8.10 -28.58 -7.49
N GLY A 198 7.17 -29.45 -7.06
CA GLY A 198 7.44 -30.50 -6.09
C GLY A 198 8.06 -29.91 -4.81
N GLU A 199 9.01 -30.65 -4.25
CA GLU A 199 9.76 -30.30 -3.03
C GLU A 199 10.91 -29.27 -3.22
N ASN A 200 10.99 -28.62 -4.40
CA ASN A 200 11.99 -27.60 -4.65
C ASN A 200 11.58 -26.26 -4.02
N ILE A 201 12.19 -25.93 -2.86
CA ILE A 201 11.85 -24.74 -2.08
C ILE A 201 12.13 -23.46 -2.86
N VAL A 202 13.26 -23.38 -3.55
CA VAL A 202 13.67 -22.16 -4.27
C VAL A 202 12.70 -21.87 -5.42
N ALA A 203 12.36 -22.88 -6.22
CA ALA A 203 11.39 -22.73 -7.31
C ALA A 203 10.01 -22.31 -6.77
N ALA A 204 9.54 -22.94 -5.70
CA ALA A 204 8.25 -22.63 -5.10
C ALA A 204 8.18 -21.20 -4.54
N VAL A 205 9.25 -20.74 -3.87
CA VAL A 205 9.40 -19.35 -3.40
C VAL A 205 9.37 -18.36 -4.58
N LEU A 206 10.04 -18.66 -5.69
CA LEU A 206 10.02 -17.82 -6.89
C LEU A 206 8.62 -17.77 -7.53
N CYS A 207 7.89 -18.88 -7.56
CA CYS A 207 6.49 -18.91 -8.02
C CYS A 207 5.57 -18.06 -7.14
N HIS A 208 5.70 -18.14 -5.81
CA HIS A 208 4.96 -17.25 -4.90
C HIS A 208 5.31 -15.78 -5.11
N ARG A 209 6.57 -15.49 -5.43
CA ARG A 209 7.00 -14.13 -5.78
C ARG A 209 6.30 -13.61 -7.05
N VAL A 210 6.08 -14.46 -8.05
CA VAL A 210 5.27 -14.07 -9.24
C VAL A 210 3.83 -13.73 -8.85
N VAL A 211 3.20 -14.50 -7.97
CA VAL A 211 1.85 -14.21 -7.46
C VAL A 211 1.79 -12.86 -6.75
N VAL A 212 2.78 -12.58 -5.90
CA VAL A 212 2.92 -11.29 -5.22
C VAL A 212 3.09 -10.15 -6.22
N LEU A 213 3.95 -10.31 -7.24
CA LEU A 213 4.17 -9.29 -8.26
C LEU A 213 2.92 -9.03 -9.10
N ALA A 214 2.10 -10.05 -9.38
CA ALA A 214 0.80 -9.86 -10.02
C ALA A 214 -0.12 -9.00 -9.14
N GLY A 215 -0.15 -9.25 -7.83
CA GLY A 215 -0.85 -8.40 -6.86
C GLY A 215 -0.36 -6.95 -6.86
N VAL A 216 0.97 -6.75 -6.83
CA VAL A 216 1.57 -5.40 -6.91
C VAL A 216 1.24 -4.70 -8.23
N ALA A 217 1.25 -5.42 -9.35
CA ALA A 217 0.86 -4.86 -10.65
C ALA A 217 -0.60 -4.38 -10.63
N LEU A 218 -1.51 -5.14 -10.00
CA LEU A 218 -2.90 -4.72 -9.80
C LEU A 218 -3.01 -3.47 -8.90
N ILE A 219 -2.22 -3.37 -7.83
CA ILE A 219 -2.15 -2.15 -6.99
C ILE A 219 -1.71 -0.95 -7.85
N VAL A 220 -0.60 -1.09 -8.56
CA VAL A 220 -0.01 -0.06 -9.44
C VAL A 220 -0.98 0.36 -10.56
N TRP A 221 -1.85 -0.55 -11.00
CA TRP A 221 -2.91 -0.28 -11.96
C TRP A 221 -4.14 0.39 -11.34
N ALA A 222 -4.62 -0.09 -10.20
CA ALA A 222 -5.88 0.34 -9.60
C ALA A 222 -5.75 1.68 -8.86
N THR A 223 -4.68 1.89 -8.09
CA THR A 223 -4.47 3.10 -7.28
C THR A 223 -4.64 4.41 -8.07
N PRO A 224 -4.00 4.64 -9.24
CA PRO A 224 -4.17 5.90 -9.97
C PRO A 224 -5.57 6.06 -10.59
N ARG A 225 -6.28 4.95 -10.85
CA ARG A 225 -7.65 4.98 -11.38
C ARG A 225 -8.64 5.39 -10.29
N LEU A 226 -8.51 4.78 -9.12
CA LEU A 226 -9.26 5.15 -7.92
C LEU A 226 -8.95 6.59 -7.49
N ALA A 227 -7.68 7.01 -7.55
CA ALA A 227 -7.28 8.37 -7.23
C ALA A 227 -8.00 9.41 -8.10
N ARG A 228 -8.10 9.17 -9.43
CA ARG A 228 -8.84 10.05 -10.34
C ARG A 228 -10.32 10.17 -9.98
N ARG A 229 -10.97 9.07 -9.58
CA ARG A 229 -12.38 9.11 -9.13
C ARG A 229 -12.57 9.98 -7.91
N CYS A 230 -11.58 9.97 -7.04
CA CYS A 230 -11.58 10.74 -5.81
C CYS A 230 -10.97 12.15 -5.97
N GLY A 231 -10.66 12.63 -7.18
CA GLY A 231 -10.05 13.97 -7.34
C GLY A 231 -8.62 14.09 -6.78
N VAL A 232 -7.91 12.97 -6.57
CA VAL A 232 -6.53 12.93 -6.06
C VAL A 232 -5.54 12.75 -7.20
N ALA A 233 -4.38 13.41 -7.10
CA ALA A 233 -3.33 13.27 -8.10
C ALA A 233 -2.73 11.85 -8.13
N GLU A 234 -2.64 11.26 -9.32
CA GLU A 234 -2.22 9.87 -9.51
C GLU A 234 -0.82 9.58 -8.95
N VAL A 235 0.13 10.48 -9.23
CA VAL A 235 1.53 10.34 -8.83
C VAL A 235 1.66 10.45 -7.32
N SER A 236 0.89 11.33 -6.67
CA SER A 236 0.83 11.44 -5.21
C SER A 236 0.29 10.16 -4.57
N ALA A 237 -0.80 9.62 -5.12
CA ALA A 237 -1.41 8.38 -4.63
C ALA A 237 -0.46 7.18 -4.77
N LEU A 238 0.22 7.06 -5.91
CA LEU A 238 1.19 6.00 -6.15
C LEU A 238 2.46 6.15 -5.32
N TRP A 239 2.92 7.37 -5.08
CA TRP A 239 4.05 7.63 -4.18
C TRP A 239 3.74 7.16 -2.76
N LEU A 240 2.59 7.54 -2.19
CA LEU A 240 2.21 7.18 -0.82
C LEU A 240 1.78 5.71 -0.68
N GLY A 241 1.16 5.14 -1.74
CA GLY A 241 0.65 3.77 -1.78
C GLY A 241 1.65 2.75 -2.33
N ALA A 242 1.87 2.74 -3.65
CA ALA A 242 2.67 1.70 -4.31
C ALA A 242 4.18 1.83 -4.08
N ALA A 243 4.71 3.05 -4.02
CA ALA A 243 6.13 3.31 -3.75
C ALA A 243 6.47 3.32 -2.27
N ASN A 244 5.49 3.04 -1.40
CA ASN A 244 5.68 2.99 0.04
C ASN A 244 6.77 1.95 0.39
N PRO A 245 7.78 2.31 1.20
CA PRO A 245 8.82 1.39 1.64
C PRO A 245 8.27 0.10 2.27
N LEU A 246 7.16 0.16 3.01
CA LEU A 246 6.54 -1.04 3.61
C LEU A 246 6.09 -2.03 2.53
N LEU A 247 5.59 -1.54 1.39
CA LEU A 247 5.18 -2.42 0.28
C LEU A 247 6.40 -3.13 -0.32
N ILE A 248 7.46 -2.38 -0.60
CA ILE A 248 8.68 -2.93 -1.20
C ILE A 248 9.36 -3.92 -0.24
N MET A 249 9.47 -3.55 1.04
CA MET A 249 10.15 -4.36 2.05
C MET A 249 9.36 -5.61 2.44
N HIS A 250 8.06 -5.49 2.69
CA HIS A 250 7.26 -6.61 3.16
C HIS A 250 6.57 -7.32 2.01
N LEU A 251 5.79 -6.62 1.18
CA LEU A 251 5.03 -7.30 0.14
C LEU A 251 5.97 -7.94 -0.90
N VAL A 252 6.90 -7.17 -1.47
CA VAL A 252 7.81 -7.68 -2.51
C VAL A 252 8.92 -8.55 -1.92
N ALA A 253 9.77 -7.97 -1.06
CA ALA A 253 10.93 -8.71 -0.54
C ALA A 253 10.55 -9.79 0.48
N GLY A 254 9.50 -9.58 1.28
CA GLY A 254 8.96 -10.58 2.22
C GLY A 254 7.99 -11.59 1.61
N ILE A 255 7.56 -11.39 0.35
CA ILE A 255 6.64 -12.28 -0.38
C ILE A 255 5.29 -12.43 0.35
N HIS A 256 4.77 -11.32 0.86
CA HIS A 256 3.52 -11.33 1.63
C HIS A 256 2.28 -11.39 0.73
N ASN A 257 1.36 -12.30 1.03
CA ASN A 257 0.16 -12.56 0.24
C ASN A 257 -0.85 -11.40 0.23
N GLU A 258 -0.68 -10.42 1.11
CA GLU A 258 -1.40 -9.16 1.12
C GLU A 258 -1.24 -8.38 -0.18
N ALA A 259 -0.18 -8.60 -0.95
CA ALA A 259 -0.06 -8.03 -2.30
C ALA A 259 -1.21 -8.47 -3.21
N LEU A 260 -1.50 -9.76 -3.23
CA LEU A 260 -2.58 -10.33 -4.04
C LEU A 260 -3.94 -9.88 -3.51
N MET A 261 -4.13 -9.89 -2.18
CA MET A 261 -5.34 -9.39 -1.53
C MET A 261 -5.58 -7.91 -1.92
N LEU A 262 -4.64 -7.00 -1.65
CA LEU A 262 -4.82 -5.58 -1.94
C LEU A 262 -5.00 -5.31 -3.43
N GLY A 263 -4.25 -6.02 -4.29
CA GLY A 263 -4.38 -5.91 -5.74
C GLY A 263 -5.78 -6.26 -6.23
N LEU A 264 -6.30 -7.43 -5.84
CA LEU A 264 -7.65 -7.88 -6.21
C LEU A 264 -8.73 -6.98 -5.60
N MET A 265 -8.58 -6.55 -4.34
CA MET A 265 -9.51 -5.66 -3.66
C MET A 265 -9.64 -4.31 -4.38
N LEU A 266 -8.51 -3.66 -4.70
CA LEU A 266 -8.49 -2.34 -5.33
C LEU A 266 -8.94 -2.42 -6.79
N ALA A 267 -8.50 -3.45 -7.52
CA ALA A 267 -8.94 -3.65 -8.90
C ALA A 267 -10.45 -3.95 -8.95
N GLY A 268 -10.95 -4.79 -8.03
CA GLY A 268 -12.36 -5.09 -7.90
C GLY A 268 -13.19 -3.86 -7.53
N ALA A 269 -12.71 -3.02 -6.61
CA ALA A 269 -13.35 -1.75 -6.27
C ALA A 269 -13.40 -0.80 -7.48
N GLU A 270 -12.31 -0.68 -8.25
CA GLU A 270 -12.29 0.15 -9.46
C GLU A 270 -13.31 -0.34 -10.49
N PHE A 271 -13.34 -1.64 -10.80
CA PHE A 271 -14.30 -2.23 -11.73
C PHE A 271 -15.75 -2.04 -11.26
N ALA A 272 -16.03 -2.31 -9.99
CA ALA A 272 -17.36 -2.15 -9.44
C ALA A 272 -17.85 -0.70 -9.49
N LEU A 273 -16.98 0.25 -9.16
CA LEU A 273 -17.29 1.67 -9.25
C LEU A 273 -17.43 2.15 -10.69
N ARG A 274 -16.75 1.56 -11.69
CA ARG A 274 -17.06 1.86 -13.12
C ARG A 274 -18.50 1.53 -13.47
N GLY A 275 -18.96 0.36 -13.02
CA GLY A 275 -20.33 -0.07 -13.23
C GLY A 275 -21.33 0.85 -12.53
N ILE A 276 -21.05 1.21 -11.28
CA ILE A 276 -21.88 2.10 -10.45
C ILE A 276 -21.90 3.54 -10.96
N ASP A 277 -20.78 4.08 -11.46
CA ASP A 277 -20.72 5.47 -11.92
C ASP A 277 -21.15 5.64 -13.39
N SER A 278 -21.46 4.53 -14.08
CA SER A 278 -21.87 4.58 -15.49
C SER A 278 -23.16 5.40 -15.67
N PRO A 279 -23.22 6.28 -16.69
CA PRO A 279 -24.43 7.06 -17.00
C PRO A 279 -25.56 6.19 -17.56
N HIS A 280 -25.24 4.99 -18.04
CA HIS A 280 -26.22 4.05 -18.59
C HIS A 280 -26.95 3.28 -17.48
N PRO A 281 -28.19 2.81 -17.73
CA PRO A 281 -28.89 1.92 -16.80
C PRO A 281 -28.05 0.71 -16.41
N LEU A 282 -28.11 0.31 -15.13
CA LEU A 282 -27.40 -0.87 -14.64
C LEU A 282 -27.93 -2.16 -15.25
N MET A 283 -29.24 -2.26 -15.45
CA MET A 283 -29.85 -3.44 -16.06
C MET A 283 -29.94 -3.24 -17.57
N PRO A 284 -29.51 -4.23 -18.37
CA PRO A 284 -29.60 -4.15 -19.82
C PRO A 284 -31.08 -4.15 -20.26
N ALA A 285 -31.39 -3.40 -21.32
CA ALA A 285 -32.75 -3.33 -21.86
C ALA A 285 -33.19 -4.64 -22.56
N SER A 286 -32.23 -5.45 -23.00
CA SER A 286 -32.47 -6.76 -23.61
C SER A 286 -31.54 -7.82 -23.04
N TRP A 287 -32.00 -9.07 -23.04
CA TRP A 287 -31.19 -10.23 -22.65
C TRP A 287 -30.16 -10.65 -23.72
N ARG A 288 -30.08 -9.94 -24.85
CA ARG A 288 -29.04 -10.16 -25.84
C ARG A 288 -27.75 -9.51 -25.34
N PHE A 289 -26.65 -10.26 -25.35
CA PHE A 289 -25.35 -9.72 -25.00
C PHE A 289 -24.96 -8.60 -25.98
N GLY A 290 -24.60 -7.45 -25.43
CA GLY A 290 -24.28 -6.24 -26.18
C GLY A 290 -23.65 -5.17 -25.27
N PRO A 291 -23.35 -3.98 -25.80
CA PRO A 291 -22.71 -2.89 -25.06
C PRO A 291 -23.45 -2.48 -23.77
N ASP A 292 -24.78 -2.61 -23.76
CA ASP A 292 -25.64 -2.29 -22.61
C ASP A 292 -25.34 -3.15 -21.36
N TRP A 293 -24.67 -4.29 -21.51
CA TRP A 293 -24.25 -5.14 -20.39
C TRP A 293 -23.00 -4.62 -19.67
N GLU A 294 -22.26 -3.68 -20.27
CA GLU A 294 -20.99 -3.21 -19.73
C GLU A 294 -21.09 -2.77 -18.25
N PRO A 295 -22.06 -1.96 -17.81
CA PRO A 295 -22.13 -1.51 -16.42
C PRO A 295 -22.35 -2.69 -15.44
N LEU A 296 -23.24 -3.62 -15.79
CA LEU A 296 -23.51 -4.80 -14.99
C LEU A 296 -22.31 -5.74 -14.95
N ALA A 297 -21.66 -5.96 -16.10
CA ALA A 297 -20.49 -6.81 -16.21
C ALA A 297 -19.34 -6.25 -15.36
N MET A 298 -19.08 -4.94 -15.40
CA MET A 298 -18.06 -4.29 -14.58
C MET A 298 -18.38 -4.39 -13.08
N LEU A 299 -19.65 -4.22 -12.70
CA LEU A 299 -20.11 -4.43 -11.33
C LEU A 299 -19.88 -5.88 -10.86
N LEU A 300 -20.30 -6.86 -11.66
CA LEU A 300 -20.16 -8.27 -11.32
C LEU A 300 -18.70 -8.71 -11.25
N VAL A 301 -17.89 -8.35 -12.26
CA VAL A 301 -16.44 -8.62 -12.27
C VAL A 301 -15.79 -7.98 -11.06
N GLY A 302 -16.11 -6.71 -10.78
CA GLY A 302 -15.58 -6.00 -9.61
C GLY A 302 -15.92 -6.66 -8.28
N SER A 303 -17.20 -7.01 -8.08
CA SER A 303 -17.65 -7.70 -6.89
C SER A 303 -17.02 -9.09 -6.75
N ILE A 304 -16.93 -9.87 -7.84
CA ILE A 304 -16.26 -11.19 -7.84
C ILE A 304 -14.78 -11.05 -7.44
N LEU A 305 -14.06 -10.08 -8.00
CA LEU A 305 -12.65 -9.84 -7.64
C LEU A 305 -12.48 -9.50 -6.15
N ILE A 306 -13.39 -8.72 -5.56
CA ILE A 306 -13.36 -8.44 -4.11
C ILE A 306 -13.64 -9.71 -3.29
N VAL A 307 -14.59 -10.56 -3.72
CA VAL A 307 -14.85 -11.82 -3.04
C VAL A 307 -13.64 -12.75 -3.16
N LEU A 308 -13.02 -12.86 -4.33
CA LEU A 308 -11.77 -13.61 -4.52
C LEU A 308 -10.64 -13.06 -3.64
N SER A 309 -10.52 -11.74 -3.52
CA SER A 309 -9.59 -11.11 -2.57
C SER A 309 -9.85 -11.57 -1.13
N SER A 310 -11.11 -11.67 -0.71
CA SER A 310 -11.45 -12.15 0.64
C SER A 310 -11.07 -13.61 0.87
N GLN A 311 -11.00 -14.40 -0.22
CA GLN A 311 -10.51 -15.79 -0.20
C GLN A 311 -8.97 -15.87 -0.22
N VAL A 312 -8.27 -14.73 -0.27
CA VAL A 312 -6.87 -14.63 0.15
C VAL A 312 -6.84 -14.28 1.64
N LYS A 313 -7.50 -13.18 2.01
CA LYS A 313 -7.64 -12.72 3.40
C LYS A 313 -8.97 -11.98 3.62
N LEU A 314 -9.73 -12.44 4.60
CA LEU A 314 -11.11 -11.99 4.88
C LEU A 314 -11.31 -10.46 4.98
N PRO A 315 -10.41 -9.66 5.61
CA PRO A 315 -10.64 -8.23 5.81
C PRO A 315 -10.95 -7.44 4.52
N SER A 316 -10.47 -7.88 3.35
CA SER A 316 -10.78 -7.20 2.10
C SER A 316 -12.25 -7.25 1.69
N LEU A 317 -13.05 -8.15 2.27
CA LEU A 317 -14.50 -8.23 2.02
C LEU A 317 -15.22 -6.93 2.43
N LEU A 318 -14.63 -6.14 3.33
CA LEU A 318 -15.14 -4.80 3.67
C LEU A 318 -15.31 -3.91 2.43
N ALA A 319 -14.47 -4.05 1.41
CA ALA A 319 -14.60 -3.32 0.16
C ALA A 319 -15.94 -3.59 -0.53
N LEU A 320 -16.44 -4.83 -0.48
CA LEU A 320 -17.73 -5.19 -1.05
C LEU A 320 -18.87 -4.54 -0.27
N GLY A 321 -18.74 -4.42 1.05
CA GLY A 321 -19.68 -3.66 1.88
C GLY A 321 -19.82 -2.21 1.39
N PHE A 322 -18.71 -1.52 1.16
CA PHE A 322 -18.74 -0.13 0.66
C PHE A 322 -19.27 -0.02 -0.77
N VAL A 323 -18.93 -0.96 -1.66
CA VAL A 323 -19.50 -1.06 -3.02
C VAL A 323 -21.02 -1.28 -2.95
N THR A 324 -21.48 -2.16 -2.06
CA THR A 324 -22.90 -2.46 -1.84
C THR A 324 -23.65 -1.20 -1.39
N MET A 325 -23.08 -0.43 -0.46
CA MET A 325 -23.69 0.83 0.01
C MET A 325 -23.74 1.89 -1.10
N ALA A 326 -22.68 2.02 -1.90
CA ALA A 326 -22.66 2.94 -3.03
C ALA A 326 -23.70 2.57 -4.10
N LEU A 327 -23.86 1.28 -4.40
CA LEU A 327 -24.89 0.78 -5.31
C LEU A 327 -26.30 0.99 -4.75
N ALA A 328 -26.52 0.73 -3.46
CA ALA A 328 -27.81 0.97 -2.82
C ALA A 328 -28.18 2.46 -2.79
N TYR A 329 -27.19 3.35 -2.61
CA TYR A 329 -27.37 4.80 -2.76
C TYR A 329 -27.79 5.17 -4.19
N ARG A 330 -27.10 4.64 -5.21
CA ARG A 330 -27.48 4.83 -6.62
C ARG A 330 -28.90 4.34 -6.91
N CYS A 331 -29.33 3.25 -6.29
CA CYS A 331 -30.69 2.70 -6.43
C CYS A 331 -31.76 3.46 -5.60
N GLY A 332 -31.46 4.69 -5.15
CA GLY A 332 -32.40 5.60 -4.50
C GLY A 332 -32.25 5.71 -2.98
N GLY A 333 -31.26 5.04 -2.36
CA GLY A 333 -30.94 5.22 -0.93
C GLY A 333 -32.06 4.82 0.03
N THR A 334 -32.96 3.92 -0.40
CA THR A 334 -34.08 3.42 0.42
C THR A 334 -33.73 2.11 1.12
N LEU A 335 -34.43 1.76 2.20
CA LEU A 335 -34.26 0.47 2.86
C LEU A 335 -34.55 -0.71 1.91
N LYS A 336 -35.52 -0.58 1.01
CA LYS A 336 -35.82 -1.59 -0.02
C LYS A 336 -34.64 -1.79 -0.97
N ALA A 337 -34.02 -0.70 -1.43
CA ALA A 337 -32.81 -0.75 -2.26
C ALA A 337 -31.65 -1.42 -1.50
N LEU A 338 -31.46 -1.06 -0.24
CA LEU A 338 -30.44 -1.67 0.62
C LEU A 338 -30.64 -3.18 0.79
N LEU A 339 -31.85 -3.62 1.11
CA LEU A 339 -32.16 -5.05 1.28
C LEU A 339 -32.03 -5.82 -0.04
N GLY A 340 -32.51 -5.26 -1.15
CA GLY A 340 -32.42 -5.90 -2.47
C GLY A 340 -30.97 -6.05 -2.96
N VAL A 341 -30.21 -4.95 -2.93
CA VAL A 341 -28.80 -4.93 -3.34
C VAL A 341 -27.94 -5.74 -2.37
N GLY A 342 -28.16 -5.59 -1.07
CA GLY A 342 -27.47 -6.34 -0.02
C GLY A 342 -27.72 -7.85 -0.16
N GLY A 343 -28.97 -8.26 -0.36
CA GLY A 343 -29.31 -9.66 -0.61
C GLY A 343 -28.63 -10.22 -1.86
N ALA A 344 -28.61 -9.47 -2.97
CA ALA A 344 -27.93 -9.88 -4.19
C ALA A 344 -26.40 -10.02 -4.00
N MET A 345 -25.76 -9.07 -3.30
CA MET A 345 -24.32 -9.11 -3.03
C MET A 345 -23.93 -10.23 -2.04
N VAL A 346 -24.77 -10.51 -1.05
CA VAL A 346 -24.60 -11.69 -0.16
C VAL A 346 -24.73 -12.97 -0.97
N GLY A 347 -25.75 -13.09 -1.82
CA GLY A 347 -25.93 -14.25 -2.70
C GLY A 347 -24.72 -14.49 -3.61
N LEU A 348 -24.22 -13.42 -4.26
CA LEU A 348 -22.99 -13.49 -5.07
C LEU A 348 -21.78 -13.92 -4.24
N THR A 349 -21.62 -13.36 -3.04
CA THR A 349 -20.51 -13.71 -2.13
C THR A 349 -20.53 -15.19 -1.79
N LEU A 350 -21.68 -15.69 -1.33
CA LEU A 350 -21.83 -17.10 -0.97
C LEU A 350 -21.60 -18.01 -2.18
N ALA A 351 -22.11 -17.64 -3.36
CA ALA A 351 -21.91 -18.42 -4.60
C ALA A 351 -20.42 -18.52 -4.98
N VAL A 352 -19.69 -17.39 -4.96
CA VAL A 352 -18.25 -17.38 -5.29
C VAL A 352 -17.44 -18.13 -4.23
N MET A 353 -17.73 -17.93 -2.93
CA MET A 353 -17.04 -18.64 -1.85
C MET A 353 -17.30 -20.16 -1.93
N ALA A 354 -18.54 -20.57 -2.21
CA ALA A 354 -18.89 -21.98 -2.38
C ALA A 354 -18.20 -22.59 -3.63
N LEU A 355 -18.11 -21.84 -4.73
CA LEU A 355 -17.41 -22.26 -5.94
C LEU A 355 -15.91 -22.44 -5.68
N VAL A 356 -15.25 -21.48 -5.02
CA VAL A 356 -13.83 -21.59 -4.68
C VAL A 356 -13.61 -22.72 -3.67
N GLY A 357 -14.45 -22.83 -2.65
CA GLY A 357 -14.38 -23.88 -1.64
C GLY A 357 -14.54 -25.28 -2.22
N SER A 358 -15.48 -25.47 -3.16
CA SER A 358 -15.71 -26.76 -3.82
C SER A 358 -14.61 -27.08 -4.84
N ALA A 359 -14.20 -26.12 -5.67
CA ALA A 359 -13.15 -26.31 -6.68
C ALA A 359 -11.78 -26.58 -6.06
N SER A 360 -11.48 -25.98 -4.90
CA SER A 360 -10.25 -26.25 -4.15
C SER A 360 -10.29 -27.54 -3.33
N GLY A 361 -11.49 -28.05 -3.03
CA GLY A 361 -11.72 -29.17 -2.10
C GLY A 361 -11.55 -28.79 -0.62
N LEU A 362 -11.42 -27.49 -0.30
CA LEU A 362 -11.14 -27.00 1.05
C LEU A 362 -12.39 -26.51 1.81
N GLY A 363 -13.50 -26.26 1.10
CA GLY A 363 -14.77 -25.84 1.69
C GLY A 363 -14.66 -24.58 2.57
N PHE A 364 -15.33 -24.60 3.73
CA PHE A 364 -15.45 -23.48 4.66
C PHE A 364 -14.64 -23.65 5.97
N GLY A 365 -13.69 -24.59 6.00
CA GLY A 365 -12.89 -24.87 7.22
C GLY A 365 -12.14 -23.65 7.76
N TRP A 366 -11.76 -22.72 6.89
CA TRP A 366 -11.09 -21.46 7.23
C TRP A 366 -11.84 -20.62 8.28
N ILE A 367 -13.18 -20.71 8.35
CA ILE A 367 -13.99 -19.95 9.33
C ILE A 367 -13.55 -20.27 10.76
N TYR A 368 -13.19 -21.53 11.03
CA TYR A 368 -12.77 -22.00 12.35
C TYR A 368 -11.32 -21.64 12.68
N THR A 369 -10.55 -21.15 11.70
CA THR A 369 -9.13 -20.79 11.84
C THR A 369 -8.88 -19.29 11.93
N LEU A 370 -9.93 -18.45 11.86
CA LEU A 370 -9.81 -16.99 11.94
C LEU A 370 -9.16 -16.52 13.25
N GLY A 371 -9.28 -17.31 14.31
CA GLY A 371 -8.67 -17.04 15.61
C GLY A 371 -7.19 -17.44 15.73
N THR A 372 -6.62 -18.16 14.77
CA THR A 372 -5.24 -18.68 14.86
C THR A 372 -4.22 -17.57 15.08
N ALA A 373 -4.42 -16.40 14.47
CA ALA A 373 -3.52 -15.26 14.65
C ALA A 373 -3.45 -14.76 16.11
N ASN A 374 -4.47 -14.99 16.93
CA ASN A 374 -4.59 -14.43 18.28
C ASN A 374 -3.54 -14.94 19.29
N VAL A 375 -2.79 -15.98 18.92
CA VAL A 375 -1.62 -16.49 19.69
C VAL A 375 -0.48 -15.47 19.72
N VAL A 376 -0.39 -14.59 18.72
CA VAL A 376 0.63 -13.55 18.64
C VAL A 376 0.25 -12.39 19.56
N ARG A 377 1.21 -11.93 20.36
CA ARG A 377 1.10 -10.71 21.15
C ARG A 377 1.90 -9.61 20.45
N SER A 378 1.20 -8.79 19.68
CA SER A 378 1.83 -7.74 18.87
C SER A 378 2.03 -6.45 19.65
N TRP A 379 3.24 -5.89 19.56
CA TRP A 379 3.56 -4.57 20.10
C TRP A 379 2.88 -3.41 19.35
N MET A 380 2.44 -3.62 18.11
CA MET A 380 1.72 -2.59 17.33
C MET A 380 0.21 -2.60 17.59
N SER A 381 -0.30 -3.54 18.39
CA SER A 381 -1.71 -3.61 18.74
C SER A 381 -1.94 -2.87 20.06
N PRO A 382 -2.59 -1.69 20.06
CA PRO A 382 -2.95 -0.97 21.28
C PRO A 382 -3.75 -1.83 22.29
N PRO A 383 -4.77 -2.63 21.88
CA PRO A 383 -5.45 -3.53 22.82
C PRO A 383 -4.51 -4.52 23.53
N THR A 384 -3.51 -5.03 22.81
CA THR A 384 -2.51 -5.95 23.36
C THR A 384 -1.52 -5.23 24.28
N LEU A 385 -1.01 -4.05 23.88
CA LEU A 385 -0.13 -3.24 24.72
C LEU A 385 -0.79 -2.84 26.04
N LEU A 386 -2.07 -2.42 25.99
CA LEU A 386 -2.84 -2.10 27.19
C LEU A 386 -2.94 -3.30 28.11
N ALA A 387 -3.26 -4.47 27.58
CA ALA A 387 -3.35 -5.69 28.38
C ALA A 387 -2.01 -6.08 29.02
N LEU A 388 -0.93 -6.06 28.25
CA LEU A 388 0.43 -6.34 28.77
C LEU A 388 0.86 -5.33 29.84
N GLY A 389 0.63 -4.04 29.61
CA GLY A 389 0.93 -2.99 30.57
C GLY A 389 0.14 -3.14 31.87
N THR A 390 -1.17 -3.39 31.78
CA THR A 390 -2.01 -3.61 32.97
C THR A 390 -1.63 -4.87 33.75
N GLY A 391 -1.26 -5.96 33.05
CA GLY A 391 -0.78 -7.18 33.69
C GLY A 391 0.52 -6.94 34.47
N GLN A 392 1.46 -6.21 33.87
CA GLN A 392 2.71 -5.84 34.53
C GLN A 392 2.47 -4.97 35.77
N VAL A 393 1.55 -4.00 35.69
CA VAL A 393 1.15 -3.17 36.84
C VAL A 393 0.50 -4.03 37.93
N GLY A 394 -0.36 -4.98 37.58
CA GLY A 394 -0.97 -5.91 38.53
C GLY A 394 0.07 -6.73 39.30
N ILE A 395 1.10 -7.23 38.61
CA ILE A 395 2.22 -7.94 39.22
C ILE A 395 3.01 -7.01 40.15
N LEU A 396 3.34 -5.80 39.70
CA LEU A 396 4.10 -4.83 40.49
C LEU A 396 3.37 -4.37 41.76
N LEU A 397 2.04 -4.31 41.72
CA LEU A 397 1.20 -3.93 42.86
C LEU A 397 0.81 -5.11 43.76
N GLY A 398 1.26 -6.33 43.46
CA GLY A 398 0.91 -7.53 44.23
C GLY A 398 -0.55 -8.00 44.04
N LEU A 399 -1.22 -7.54 42.99
CA LEU A 399 -2.61 -7.91 42.66
C LEU A 399 -2.71 -9.20 41.82
N GLY A 400 -1.60 -9.63 41.24
CA GLY A 400 -1.50 -10.83 40.40
C GLY A 400 -1.42 -10.52 38.90
N ASP A 401 -1.21 -11.56 38.09
CA ASP A 401 -1.19 -11.43 36.63
C ASP A 401 -2.60 -11.47 36.05
N HIS A 402 -3.08 -10.32 35.59
CA HIS A 402 -4.40 -10.17 34.94
C HIS A 402 -4.31 -10.03 33.42
N THR A 403 -3.16 -10.28 32.80
CA THR A 403 -2.91 -10.04 31.38
C THR A 403 -3.97 -10.69 30.49
N THR A 404 -4.28 -11.98 30.71
CA THR A 404 -5.22 -12.75 29.87
C THR A 404 -6.66 -12.24 29.97
N ALA A 405 -7.09 -11.86 31.17
CA ALA A 405 -8.43 -11.33 31.42
C ALA A 405 -8.60 -9.96 30.75
N VAL A 406 -7.64 -9.06 30.97
CA VAL A 406 -7.65 -7.74 30.34
C VAL A 406 -7.54 -7.86 28.82
N LEU A 407 -6.71 -8.77 28.30
CA LEU A 407 -6.58 -9.02 26.87
C LEU A 407 -7.90 -9.46 26.23
N SER A 408 -8.65 -10.35 26.88
CA SER A 408 -9.97 -10.76 26.40
C SER A 408 -10.94 -9.58 26.36
N LEU A 409 -10.93 -8.75 27.40
CA LEU A 409 -11.80 -7.56 27.51
C LEU A 409 -11.43 -6.48 26.47
N THR A 410 -10.16 -6.10 26.35
CA THR A 410 -9.70 -5.06 25.42
C THR A 410 -9.92 -5.48 23.98
N ARG A 411 -9.75 -6.76 23.64
CA ARG A 411 -10.07 -7.31 22.32
C ARG A 411 -11.57 -7.24 22.03
N ALA A 412 -12.43 -7.61 22.98
CA ALA A 412 -13.88 -7.52 22.81
C ALA A 412 -14.35 -6.07 22.61
N ILE A 413 -13.81 -5.13 23.39
CA ILE A 413 -14.07 -3.69 23.24
C ILE A 413 -13.59 -3.20 21.86
N GLY A 414 -12.39 -3.59 21.44
CA GLY A 414 -11.84 -3.24 20.13
C GLY A 414 -12.75 -3.70 18.98
N VAL A 415 -13.21 -4.95 19.00
CA VAL A 415 -14.15 -5.50 18.01
C VAL A 415 -15.48 -4.75 18.01
N LEU A 416 -16.01 -4.41 19.19
CA LEU A 416 -17.25 -3.63 19.30
C LEU A 416 -17.10 -2.24 18.67
N ILE A 417 -15.99 -1.54 18.96
CA ILE A 417 -15.71 -0.23 18.38
C ILE A 417 -15.54 -0.33 16.86
N ILE A 418 -14.83 -1.36 16.36
CA ILE A 418 -14.71 -1.62 14.91
C ILE A 418 -16.10 -1.79 14.30
N MET A 419 -16.95 -2.64 14.88
CA MET A 419 -18.29 -2.91 14.36
C MET A 419 -19.12 -1.61 14.29
N VAL A 420 -19.20 -0.85 15.38
CA VAL A 420 -19.95 0.40 15.43
C VAL A 420 -19.43 1.40 14.40
N MET A 421 -18.11 1.57 14.29
CA MET A 421 -17.52 2.54 13.39
C MET A 421 -17.62 2.15 11.92
N VAL A 422 -17.41 0.88 11.58
CA VAL A 422 -17.58 0.36 10.22
C VAL A 422 -19.05 0.47 9.80
N CYS A 423 -20.01 0.08 10.65
CA CYS A 423 -21.44 0.25 10.36
C CYS A 423 -21.78 1.73 10.12
N TRP A 424 -21.26 2.63 10.95
CA TRP A 424 -21.46 4.06 10.77
C TRP A 424 -20.87 4.58 9.46
N LEU A 425 -19.66 4.15 9.07
CA LEU A 425 -19.03 4.49 7.80
C LEU A 425 -19.83 3.97 6.59
N LEU A 426 -20.32 2.72 6.67
CA LEU A 426 -21.19 2.13 5.65
C LEU A 426 -22.48 2.95 5.47
N LEU A 427 -23.10 3.36 6.58
CA LEU A 427 -24.28 4.22 6.56
C LEU A 427 -23.98 5.63 6.02
N ALA A 428 -22.78 6.17 6.26
CA ALA A 428 -22.36 7.44 5.68
C ALA A 428 -22.24 7.37 4.16
N VAL A 429 -21.69 6.27 3.63
CA VAL A 429 -21.61 6.01 2.17
C VAL A 429 -23.01 5.77 1.59
N PHE A 430 -23.85 5.00 2.28
CA PHE A 430 -25.25 4.77 1.88
C PHE A 430 -26.08 6.07 1.79
N ARG A 431 -25.73 7.08 2.59
CA ARG A 431 -26.36 8.41 2.58
C ARG A 431 -25.68 9.40 1.63
N GLY A 432 -24.67 8.98 0.85
CA GLY A 432 -23.92 9.85 -0.05
C GLY A 432 -23.04 10.90 0.65
N ARG A 433 -22.77 10.75 1.95
CA ARG A 433 -21.96 11.71 2.73
C ARG A 433 -20.46 11.43 2.69
N LEU A 434 -20.08 10.24 2.24
CA LEU A 434 -18.71 9.78 2.20
C LEU A 434 -18.48 8.98 0.92
N HIS A 435 -17.32 9.16 0.30
CA HIS A 435 -16.92 8.38 -0.87
C HIS A 435 -16.57 6.94 -0.44
N PRO A 436 -16.98 5.89 -1.18
CA PRO A 436 -16.76 4.49 -0.78
C PRO A 436 -15.29 4.12 -0.54
N ILE A 437 -14.36 4.66 -1.34
CA ILE A 437 -12.91 4.43 -1.17
C ILE A 437 -12.36 5.08 0.11
N GLY A 438 -12.83 6.28 0.44
CA GLY A 438 -12.48 6.94 1.71
C GLY A 438 -13.00 6.17 2.91
N GLY A 439 -14.27 5.74 2.84
CA GLY A 439 -14.89 4.87 3.85
C GLY A 439 -14.13 3.55 4.04
N LEU A 440 -13.75 2.88 2.95
CA LEU A 440 -12.95 1.67 2.97
C LEU A 440 -11.60 1.88 3.65
N GLY A 441 -10.87 2.92 3.26
CA GLY A 441 -9.55 3.20 3.82
C GLY A 441 -9.58 3.52 5.31
N VAL A 442 -10.56 4.32 5.77
CA VAL A 442 -10.74 4.61 7.19
C VAL A 442 -11.20 3.36 7.95
N ALA A 443 -12.11 2.57 7.39
CA ALA A 443 -12.58 1.33 8.01
C ALA A 443 -11.45 0.31 8.21
N LEU A 444 -10.59 0.12 7.20
CA LEU A 444 -9.41 -0.72 7.31
C LEU A 444 -8.40 -0.14 8.30
N GLY A 445 -8.22 1.18 8.35
CA GLY A 445 -7.40 1.85 9.36
C GLY A 445 -7.87 1.59 10.79
N ILE A 446 -9.16 1.78 11.07
CA ILE A 446 -9.76 1.49 12.38
C ILE A 446 -9.63 0.00 12.70
N THR A 447 -9.90 -0.86 11.72
CA THR A 447 -9.77 -2.32 11.88
C THR A 447 -8.37 -2.69 12.30
N VAL A 448 -7.33 -2.19 11.60
CA VAL A 448 -5.93 -2.47 11.93
C VAL A 448 -5.56 -1.91 13.30
N LEU A 449 -5.92 -0.66 13.61
CA LEU A 449 -5.58 -0.02 14.88
C LEU A 449 -6.18 -0.72 16.10
N LEU A 450 -7.36 -1.32 15.95
CA LEU A 450 -8.06 -2.00 17.05
C LEU A 450 -7.97 -3.53 16.92
N PHE A 451 -7.24 -4.04 15.92
CA PHE A 451 -7.11 -5.47 15.73
C PHE A 451 -6.28 -6.07 16.87
N PRO A 452 -6.64 -7.28 17.35
CA PRO A 452 -5.86 -7.97 18.37
C PRO A 452 -4.39 -8.17 18.01
N VAL A 453 -4.08 -8.33 16.71
CA VAL A 453 -2.73 -8.69 16.24
C VAL A 453 -2.38 -7.91 14.98
N VAL A 454 -1.51 -6.92 15.13
CA VAL A 454 -1.09 -6.07 14.02
C VAL A 454 0.30 -6.47 13.55
N GLN A 455 0.50 -6.61 12.25
CA GLN A 455 1.82 -6.80 11.62
C GLN A 455 2.22 -5.57 10.80
N PRO A 456 3.52 -5.32 10.55
CA PRO A 456 4.00 -4.08 9.93
C PRO A 456 3.30 -3.74 8.61
N TRP A 457 3.07 -4.77 7.78
CA TRP A 457 2.46 -4.62 6.46
C TRP A 457 0.94 -4.43 6.50
N TYR A 458 0.27 -4.61 7.64
CA TYR A 458 -1.18 -4.37 7.77
C TYR A 458 -1.52 -2.89 7.62
N LEU A 459 -0.58 -1.98 7.90
CA LEU A 459 -0.78 -0.55 7.63
C LEU A 459 -1.11 -0.26 6.16
N LEU A 460 -0.60 -1.06 5.23
CA LEU A 460 -0.87 -0.89 3.80
C LEU A 460 -2.35 -1.10 3.45
N TRP A 461 -3.10 -1.83 4.28
CA TRP A 461 -4.54 -2.00 4.11
C TRP A 461 -5.28 -0.67 4.21
N ALA A 462 -4.82 0.23 5.07
CA ALA A 462 -5.37 1.57 5.20
C ALA A 462 -4.66 2.56 4.26
N ILE A 463 -3.32 2.55 4.21
CA ILE A 463 -2.53 3.54 3.48
C ILE A 463 -2.86 3.54 2.00
N ILE A 464 -2.99 2.39 1.34
CA ILE A 464 -3.17 2.36 -0.12
C ILE A 464 -4.54 2.91 -0.56
N PRO A 465 -5.69 2.46 -0.02
CA PRO A 465 -6.98 3.07 -0.36
C PRO A 465 -7.06 4.53 0.10
N LEU A 466 -6.50 4.89 1.25
CA LEU A 466 -6.47 6.29 1.68
C LEU A 466 -5.55 7.15 0.81
N ALA A 467 -4.47 6.62 0.25
CA ALA A 467 -3.62 7.36 -0.68
C ALA A 467 -4.37 7.76 -1.96
N ALA A 468 -5.41 7.00 -2.33
CA ALA A 468 -6.29 7.34 -3.44
C ALA A 468 -7.39 8.36 -3.06
N TRP A 469 -7.58 8.72 -1.78
CA TRP A 469 -8.68 9.58 -1.35
C TRP A 469 -8.28 10.74 -0.44
N ALA A 470 -7.46 10.52 0.58
CA ALA A 470 -7.06 11.55 1.55
C ALA A 470 -5.91 12.41 1.02
N THR A 471 -6.09 13.74 1.06
CA THR A 471 -5.16 14.73 0.48
C THR A 471 -4.58 15.68 1.52
N ARG A 472 -5.18 15.77 2.71
CA ARG A 472 -4.69 16.63 3.79
C ARG A 472 -3.27 16.30 4.23
N THR A 473 -2.52 17.35 4.53
CA THR A 473 -1.13 17.27 5.02
C THR A 473 -1.00 16.43 6.28
N GLY A 474 -1.88 16.61 7.27
CA GLY A 474 -1.83 15.85 8.52
C GLY A 474 -1.97 14.34 8.33
N PHE A 475 -2.83 13.89 7.40
CA PHE A 475 -2.91 12.46 7.05
C PHE A 475 -1.62 11.96 6.42
N ARG A 476 -1.08 12.72 5.45
CA ARG A 476 0.17 12.34 4.77
C ARG A 476 1.35 12.28 5.72
N GLU A 477 1.50 13.28 6.59
CA GLU A 477 2.53 13.30 7.63
C GLU A 477 2.39 12.11 8.57
N THR A 478 1.18 11.80 9.02
CA THR A 478 0.93 10.63 9.86
C THR A 478 1.31 9.33 9.14
N ALA A 479 0.87 9.15 7.89
CA ALA A 479 1.19 7.98 7.09
C ALA A 479 2.70 7.85 6.84
N ILE A 480 3.40 8.97 6.60
CA ILE A 480 4.85 9.04 6.47
C ILE A 480 5.54 8.61 7.77
N ILE A 481 5.17 9.22 8.91
CA ILE A 481 5.77 8.93 10.21
C ILE A 481 5.58 7.44 10.56
N LEU A 482 4.35 6.93 10.41
CA LEU A 482 4.06 5.52 10.66
C LEU A 482 4.86 4.60 9.72
N THR A 483 4.94 4.93 8.42
CA THR A 483 5.74 4.18 7.44
C THR A 483 7.22 4.14 7.82
N LEU A 484 7.79 5.26 8.28
CA LEU A 484 9.20 5.32 8.67
C LEU A 484 9.46 4.55 9.97
N ILE A 485 8.65 4.78 11.02
CA ILE A 485 8.82 4.10 12.30
C ILE A 485 8.68 2.59 12.10
N ILE A 486 7.61 2.15 11.45
CA ILE A 486 7.34 0.71 11.31
C ILE A 486 8.25 0.09 10.26
N GLY A 487 8.62 0.81 9.21
CA GLY A 487 9.54 0.32 8.19
C GLY A 487 10.97 0.14 8.71
N ILE A 488 11.43 1.01 9.61
CA ILE A 488 12.78 0.95 10.18
C ILE A 488 12.84 -0.02 11.36
N PHE A 489 11.87 0.03 12.27
CA PHE A 489 11.90 -0.76 13.52
C PHE A 489 11.11 -2.08 13.45
N GLY A 490 10.17 -2.24 12.51
CA GLY A 490 9.41 -3.47 12.32
C GLY A 490 10.28 -4.70 12.01
N PRO A 491 11.24 -4.60 11.07
CA PRO A 491 12.24 -5.65 10.81
C PRO A 491 13.00 -6.19 12.03
N THR A 492 13.33 -5.31 12.98
CA THR A 492 14.13 -5.65 14.17
C THR A 492 13.29 -6.25 15.29
N ALA A 493 11.96 -6.16 15.23
CA ALA A 493 11.06 -6.62 16.28
C ALA A 493 10.79 -8.14 16.26
N ASN A 494 11.09 -8.84 15.16
CA ASN A 494 11.00 -10.31 15.07
C ASN A 494 12.26 -10.97 15.65
N GLY A 495 12.51 -10.72 16.93
CA GLY A 495 13.75 -10.98 17.69
C GLY A 495 14.17 -12.43 17.89
N ASP A 496 13.58 -13.41 17.19
CA ASP A 496 13.91 -14.83 17.36
C ASP A 496 15.24 -15.22 16.69
N ARG A 497 15.82 -14.35 15.85
CA ARG A 497 16.97 -14.70 15.01
C ARG A 497 18.27 -13.99 15.36
N PHE A 498 18.19 -12.79 15.93
CA PHE A 498 19.36 -11.98 16.24
C PHE A 498 19.36 -11.66 17.73
N ALA A 499 20.51 -11.82 18.37
CA ALA A 499 20.67 -11.38 19.74
C ALA A 499 20.50 -9.86 19.82
N LEU A 500 20.00 -9.36 20.95
CA LEU A 500 19.73 -7.94 21.16
C LEU A 500 20.95 -7.06 20.84
N PHE A 501 22.15 -7.47 21.26
CA PHE A 501 23.38 -6.73 20.98
C PHE A 501 23.65 -6.60 19.47
N GLN A 502 23.37 -7.64 18.67
CA GLN A 502 23.56 -7.59 17.21
C GLN A 502 22.59 -6.59 16.57
N ILE A 503 21.36 -6.50 17.10
CA ILE A 503 20.35 -5.53 16.64
C ILE A 503 20.83 -4.11 16.98
N VAL A 504 21.30 -3.89 18.20
CA VAL A 504 21.82 -2.58 18.65
C VAL A 504 23.04 -2.17 17.82
N ASP A 505 24.04 -3.04 17.69
CA ASP A 505 25.27 -2.79 16.93
C ASP A 505 24.95 -2.48 15.46
N ALA A 506 24.10 -3.28 14.83
CA ALA A 506 23.72 -3.07 13.43
C ALA A 506 22.94 -1.76 13.24
N THR A 507 22.06 -1.42 14.17
CA THR A 507 21.28 -0.17 14.12
C THR A 507 22.19 1.04 14.32
N LEU A 508 23.12 0.99 15.27
CA LEU A 508 24.08 2.07 15.52
C LEU A 508 25.02 2.25 14.33
N ALA A 509 25.59 1.16 13.80
CA ALA A 509 26.46 1.21 12.63
C ALA A 509 25.71 1.75 11.41
N SER A 510 24.47 1.30 11.19
CA SER A 510 23.59 1.82 10.13
C SER A 510 23.34 3.32 10.29
N ALA A 511 23.02 3.78 11.51
CA ALA A 511 22.82 5.20 11.78
C ALA A 511 24.07 6.04 11.45
N ILE A 512 25.26 5.58 11.86
CA ILE A 512 26.53 6.25 11.56
C ILE A 512 26.76 6.30 10.04
N ILE A 513 26.61 5.16 9.34
CA ILE A 513 26.80 5.08 7.88
C ILE A 513 25.83 6.04 7.18
N VAL A 514 24.55 6.04 7.55
CA VAL A 514 23.53 6.91 6.96
C VAL A 514 23.83 8.38 7.23
N LEU A 515 24.26 8.76 8.44
CA LEU A 515 24.65 10.13 8.76
C LEU A 515 25.85 10.60 7.92
N VAL A 516 26.86 9.73 7.75
CA VAL A 516 28.01 10.01 6.87
C VAL A 516 27.55 10.15 5.42
N LEU A 517 26.69 9.26 4.92
CA LEU A 517 26.14 9.35 3.57
C LEU A 517 25.31 10.62 3.36
N ILE A 518 24.51 11.03 4.35
CA ILE A 518 23.78 12.30 4.32
C ILE A 518 24.77 13.46 4.20
N GLY A 519 25.83 13.47 5.01
CA GLY A 519 26.88 14.50 4.95
C GLY A 519 27.59 14.56 3.60
N LEU A 520 28.00 13.42 3.05
CA LEU A 520 28.69 13.32 1.76
C LEU A 520 27.79 13.69 0.57
N THR A 521 26.50 13.35 0.66
CA THR A 521 25.52 13.62 -0.41
C THR A 521 24.75 14.91 -0.19
N TYR A 522 25.11 15.70 0.82
CA TYR A 522 24.34 16.84 1.30
C TYR A 522 24.07 17.90 0.21
N THR A 523 25.03 18.08 -0.71
CA THR A 523 24.96 18.99 -1.86
C THR A 523 24.45 18.33 -3.14
N HIS A 524 24.50 16.99 -3.22
CA HIS A 524 24.16 16.24 -4.43
C HIS A 524 22.71 15.75 -4.43
N LEU A 525 22.20 15.30 -3.29
CA LEU A 525 20.82 14.85 -3.14
C LEU A 525 19.92 15.99 -2.64
N PRO A 526 18.60 15.92 -2.88
CA PRO A 526 17.66 16.94 -2.46
C PRO A 526 17.39 16.84 -0.95
N TRP A 527 18.43 17.00 -0.12
CA TRP A 527 18.28 17.21 1.33
C TRP A 527 17.80 18.64 1.60
N ARG A 528 18.32 19.61 0.85
CA ARG A 528 17.94 21.04 0.86
C ARG A 528 16.88 21.36 -0.18
N GLY A 529 16.20 22.50 -0.05
CA GLY A 529 15.36 23.03 -1.13
C GLY A 529 16.18 23.21 -2.40
N LEU A 530 15.65 22.78 -3.55
CA LEU A 530 16.31 22.99 -4.83
C LEU A 530 16.35 24.51 -5.11
N PRO A 531 17.45 25.05 -5.66
CA PRO A 531 17.50 26.47 -6.02
C PRO A 531 16.36 26.76 -6.99
N SER A 532 15.53 27.76 -6.69
CA SER A 532 14.64 28.34 -7.67
C SER A 532 15.52 28.86 -8.79
N GLU A 533 15.37 28.39 -10.03
CA GLU A 533 15.94 29.14 -11.15
C GLU A 533 15.40 30.57 -11.04
N PRO A 534 16.25 31.60 -11.17
CA PRO A 534 15.72 32.95 -11.29
C PRO A 534 14.74 32.94 -12.45
N GLU A 535 13.49 33.34 -12.19
CA GLU A 535 12.56 33.70 -13.26
C GLU A 535 13.37 34.47 -14.27
N GLN A 536 13.45 33.96 -15.50
CA GLN A 536 13.96 34.73 -16.62
C GLN A 536 13.19 36.04 -16.53
N ARG A 537 13.87 37.12 -16.10
CA ARG A 537 13.36 38.47 -16.23
C ARG A 537 12.85 38.52 -17.65
N THR A 538 11.54 38.65 -17.80
CA THR A 538 10.93 39.16 -19.02
C THR A 538 11.83 40.30 -19.46
N ALA A 539 12.57 40.10 -20.54
CA ALA A 539 13.34 41.16 -21.14
C ALA A 539 12.30 42.19 -21.59
N GLN A 540 12.02 43.16 -20.72
CA GLN A 540 11.42 44.41 -21.15
C GLN A 540 12.36 44.93 -22.24
N PRO A 541 11.85 45.19 -23.46
CA PRO A 541 12.61 45.97 -24.43
C PRO A 541 13.04 47.26 -23.73
N PRO A 542 14.30 47.72 -23.89
CA PRO A 542 14.73 48.95 -23.28
C PRO A 542 13.77 50.07 -23.71
N ALA A 543 13.11 50.70 -22.74
CA ALA A 543 12.34 51.91 -22.97
C ALA A 543 13.30 52.93 -23.60
N ALA A 544 13.05 53.27 -24.86
CA ALA A 544 13.75 54.37 -25.51
C ALA A 544 13.46 55.64 -24.72
N GLN A 545 14.56 56.28 -24.31
CA GLN A 545 14.62 57.44 -23.43
C GLN A 545 13.80 58.60 -23.99
N GLU A 546 12.94 59.19 -23.14
CA GLU A 546 12.37 60.52 -23.37
C GLU A 546 13.50 61.56 -23.38
N VAL A 547 13.56 62.33 -24.46
CA VAL A 547 14.48 63.46 -24.65
C VAL A 547 13.94 64.68 -23.86
N PRO A 548 14.77 65.47 -23.16
CA PRO A 548 14.29 66.59 -22.35
C PRO A 548 13.82 67.77 -23.21
N ALA A 549 12.71 68.37 -22.81
CA ALA A 549 12.12 69.56 -23.42
C ALA A 549 13.04 70.79 -23.27
N ALA A 550 13.25 71.49 -24.38
CA ALA A 550 13.80 72.85 -24.42
C ALA A 550 12.64 73.86 -24.54
N GLN A 551 12.64 74.86 -23.66
CA GLN A 551 11.79 76.07 -23.71
C GLN A 551 12.26 76.98 -24.85
N GLU A 552 11.41 77.60 -25.68
CA GLU A 552 10.74 78.94 -25.58
C GLU A 552 10.36 79.37 -27.04
N PRO A 553 9.71 80.52 -27.35
CA PRO A 553 8.53 81.20 -26.78
C PRO A 553 7.46 81.54 -27.86
N SER A 554 6.41 82.26 -27.42
CA SER A 554 5.21 82.76 -28.12
C SER A 554 5.33 83.39 -29.52
N SER A 555 4.36 83.13 -30.41
CA SER A 555 3.64 84.17 -31.21
C SER A 555 2.56 83.60 -32.16
N GLN A 556 1.34 84.15 -32.04
CA GLN A 556 0.35 84.50 -33.08
C GLN A 556 -0.08 83.49 -34.18
N ALA A 557 -1.39 83.25 -34.26
CA ALA A 557 -2.14 82.82 -35.46
C ALA A 557 -2.18 83.97 -36.51
N PRO A 558 -2.44 83.79 -37.83
CA PRO A 558 -3.61 83.06 -38.36
C PRO A 558 -3.55 82.43 -39.80
N GLN A 559 -4.64 81.72 -40.15
CA GLN A 559 -5.30 81.60 -41.47
C GLN A 559 -4.68 80.88 -42.71
N ALA A 560 -5.44 79.86 -43.15
CA ALA A 560 -6.05 79.64 -44.48
C ALA A 560 -5.25 79.20 -45.73
N THR A 561 -6.00 78.48 -46.59
CA THR A 561 -5.85 78.23 -48.06
C THR A 561 -4.74 77.26 -48.51
N THR A 562 -4.85 76.42 -49.55
CA THR A 562 -5.87 75.73 -50.38
C THR A 562 -5.05 74.90 -51.39
N THR A 563 -5.61 73.82 -51.96
CA THR A 563 -5.34 73.28 -53.33
C THR A 563 -3.93 72.72 -53.64
N SER A 564 -3.69 71.77 -54.54
CA SER A 564 -4.46 70.92 -55.46
C SER A 564 -3.44 70.02 -56.22
N SER A 565 -3.92 68.86 -56.71
CA SER A 565 -3.41 68.14 -57.91
C SER A 565 -2.05 67.41 -57.77
N ALA A 566 -1.73 66.32 -58.46
CA ALA A 566 -2.36 65.61 -59.56
C ALA A 566 -1.55 64.32 -59.84
N TYR A 567 -2.27 63.26 -60.21
CA TYR A 567 -2.05 62.34 -61.33
C TYR A 567 -0.82 61.39 -61.45
N ALA A 568 -1.21 60.15 -61.77
CA ALA A 568 -0.79 59.31 -62.91
C ALA A 568 0.25 58.19 -62.71
N ASP A 569 -0.31 56.98 -62.61
CA ASP A 569 -0.30 55.90 -63.61
C ASP A 569 0.92 54.98 -63.88
N TYR A 570 0.49 53.75 -64.25
CA TYR A 570 1.12 52.62 -64.91
C TYR A 570 1.94 51.68 -63.99
N THR A 571 1.62 50.40 -63.82
CA THR A 571 0.87 49.41 -64.64
C THR A 571 0.38 48.27 -63.75
#